data_AF-A0A5D0MHD7-F1
#
_entry.id   AF-A0A5D0MHD7-F1
#
_cell.length_a   1.000
_cell.length_b   1.000
_cell.length_c   1.000
_cell.angle_alpha   90.00
_cell.angle_beta   90.00
_cell.angle_gamma   90.00
#
_symmetry.space_group_name_H-M   'P 1'
#
loop_
_entity.id
_entity.type
_entity.pdbx_description
1 polymer ?
#
loop_
_entity_poly.entity_id
_entity_poly.type
_entity_poly.pdbx_seq_one_letter_code
_entity_poly.pdbx_strand_id
1 'polypeptide(L)'
;MDADLTKKDGEFTDIRNISLGSEFKLLKFINLRLGTIITPGMSDKLNKSAQLITTGLGLDFKYVRMDLAAALTPEDLKLNFDEENMPQRIGIAASIGINF
;
A
#
# COMPACT_ATOMS: atom_id res chain seq x y z
N MET A 1 30.87 9.18 25.12
CA MET A 1 30.48 7.85 24.59
C MET A 1 29.54 8.15 23.44
N ASP A 2 30.09 8.32 22.24
CA ASP A 2 29.31 8.65 21.05
C ASP A 2 28.51 7.42 20.62
N ALA A 3 27.18 7.53 20.72
CA ALA A 3 26.26 6.57 20.14
C ALA A 3 26.22 6.81 18.62
N ASP A 4 27.23 6.29 17.95
CA ASP A 4 27.32 6.29 16.50
C ASP A 4 26.25 5.34 15.92
N LEU A 5 25.11 5.93 15.53
CA LEU A 5 23.96 5.25 14.95
C LEU A 5 24.21 4.72 13.53
N THR A 6 25.38 4.96 12.94
CA THR A 6 25.70 4.48 11.59
C THR A 6 26.26 3.06 11.54
N LYS A 7 26.67 2.47 12.68
CA LYS A 7 27.18 1.09 12.77
C LYS A 7 26.11 -0.02 12.78
N LYS A 8 24.88 0.29 12.35
CA LYS A 8 23.90 -0.74 11.98
C LYS A 8 23.88 -0.91 10.47
N ASP A 9 25.06 -1.16 9.90
CA ASP A 9 25.24 -1.85 8.62
C ASP A 9 24.77 -3.31 8.77
N GLY A 10 23.49 -3.47 9.08
CA GLY A 10 22.82 -4.75 8.93
C GLY A 10 22.44 -4.84 7.47
N GLU A 11 23.15 -5.69 6.72
CA GLU A 11 22.84 -6.12 5.36
C GLU A 11 21.36 -5.89 5.01
N PHE A 12 21.07 -4.75 4.37
CA PHE A 12 19.80 -4.55 3.70
C PHE A 12 19.89 -5.40 2.45
N THR A 13 19.69 -6.71 2.61
CA THR A 13 19.41 -7.62 1.52
C THR A 13 18.37 -6.94 0.64
N ASP A 14 18.69 -6.70 -0.62
CA ASP A 14 17.88 -5.93 -1.57
C ASP A 14 16.39 -6.18 -1.34
N ILE A 15 15.69 -5.17 -0.83
CA ILE A 15 14.24 -5.24 -0.67
C ILE A 15 13.65 -5.23 -2.07
N ARG A 16 13.21 -6.40 -2.53
CA ARG A 16 12.56 -6.56 -3.83
C ARG A 16 11.06 -6.56 -3.63
N ASN A 17 10.37 -5.64 -4.29
CA ASN A 17 8.92 -5.60 -4.34
C ASN A 17 8.46 -6.18 -5.68
N ILE A 18 7.57 -7.17 -5.62
CA ILE A 18 6.89 -7.74 -6.79
C ILE A 18 5.43 -7.31 -6.69
N SER A 19 4.95 -6.56 -7.68
CA SER A 19 3.57 -6.10 -7.72
C SER A 19 2.81 -6.69 -8.90
N LEU A 20 1.58 -7.12 -8.67
CA LEU A 20 0.62 -7.48 -9.71
C LEU A 20 -0.64 -6.65 -9.50
N GLY A 21 -1.21 -6.11 -10.56
CA GLY A 21 -2.43 -5.32 -10.48
C GLY A 21 -3.25 -5.37 -11.75
N SER A 22 -4.52 -5.01 -11.59
CA SER A 22 -5.50 -4.87 -12.65
C SER A 22 -6.15 -3.50 -12.57
N GLU A 23 -6.38 -2.90 -13.73
CA GLU A 23 -7.15 -1.67 -13.88
C GLU A 23 -8.40 -1.97 -14.70
N PHE A 24 -9.55 -1.51 -14.20
CA PHE A 24 -10.85 -1.65 -14.84
C PHE A 24 -11.46 -0.28 -15.06
N LYS A 25 -11.74 0.05 -16.32
CA LYS A 25 -12.46 1.27 -16.67
C LYS A 25 -13.95 0.96 -16.71
N LEU A 26 -14.68 1.45 -15.72
CA LEU A 26 -16.15 1.26 -15.66
C LEU A 26 -16.86 2.23 -16.61
N LEU A 27 -16.41 3.48 -16.64
CA LEU A 27 -16.92 4.54 -17.50
C LEU A 27 -15.75 5.37 -18.01
N LYS A 28 -16.01 6.27 -18.98
CA LYS A 28 -14.97 7.18 -19.53
C LYS A 28 -14.25 8.01 -18.46
N PHE A 29 -14.90 8.21 -17.30
CA PHE A 29 -14.39 9.03 -16.20
C PHE A 29 -14.23 8.24 -14.88
N ILE A 30 -14.47 6.92 -14.86
CA ILE A 30 -14.34 6.10 -13.63
C ILE A 30 -13.40 4.92 -13.91
N ASN A 31 -12.33 4.85 -13.13
CA ASN A 31 -11.38 3.74 -13.15
C ASN A 31 -11.33 3.10 -11.75
N LEU A 32 -11.33 1.77 -11.71
CA LEU A 32 -11.06 1.00 -10.51
C LEU A 32 -9.72 0.30 -10.66
N ARG A 33 -8.92 0.26 -9.59
CA ARG A 33 -7.62 -0.41 -9.55
C ARG A 33 -7.61 -1.39 -8.39
N LEU A 34 -7.13 -2.58 -8.65
CA LEU A 34 -6.91 -3.61 -7.63
C LEU A 34 -5.49 -4.12 -7.81
N GLY A 35 -4.81 -4.43 -6.71
CA GLY A 35 -3.43 -4.88 -6.77
C GLY A 35 -3.00 -5.62 -5.52
N THR A 36 -1.90 -6.33 -5.66
CA THR A 36 -1.17 -6.95 -4.57
C THR A 36 0.31 -6.65 -4.75
N ILE A 37 0.99 -6.36 -3.65
CA ILE A 37 2.43 -6.16 -3.59
C ILE A 37 2.97 -7.22 -2.64
N ILE A 38 3.99 -7.95 -3.08
CA ILE A 38 4.65 -8.99 -2.31
C ILE A 38 6.12 -8.61 -2.17
N THR A 39 6.64 -8.70 -0.97
CA THR A 39 8.03 -8.37 -0.64
C THR A 39 8.74 -9.64 -0.16
N PRO A 40 9.20 -10.51 -1.08
CA PRO A 40 9.87 -11.77 -0.73
C PRO A 40 11.14 -11.55 0.09
N GLY A 41 11.42 -12.46 1.03
CA GLY A 41 12.63 -12.44 1.85
C GLY A 41 12.58 -11.55 3.10
N MET A 42 11.46 -10.85 3.33
CA MET A 42 11.25 -10.05 4.54
C MET A 42 10.23 -10.65 5.53
N SER A 43 9.85 -11.92 5.37
CA SER A 43 8.95 -12.64 6.29
C SER A 43 9.43 -12.59 7.74
N ASP A 44 10.74 -12.64 7.94
CA ASP A 44 11.34 -12.79 9.27
C ASP A 44 11.67 -11.43 9.93
N LYS A 45 11.72 -10.34 9.14
CA LYS A 45 12.02 -8.97 9.60
C LYS A 45 10.79 -8.05 9.60
N LEU A 46 9.88 -8.19 8.64
CA LEU A 46 8.55 -7.59 8.69
C LEU A 46 7.57 -8.63 9.20
N ASN A 47 7.44 -8.63 10.52
CA ASN A 47 6.55 -9.47 11.31
C ASN A 47 5.06 -9.18 11.05
N LYS A 48 4.60 -9.30 9.79
CA LYS A 48 3.21 -9.27 9.26
C LYS A 48 2.95 -8.33 8.06
N SER A 49 3.92 -8.08 7.18
CA SER A 49 3.71 -7.13 6.06
C SER A 49 4.42 -7.53 4.77
N ALA A 50 4.72 -8.82 4.61
CA ALA A 50 5.31 -9.35 3.38
C ALA A 50 4.35 -9.26 2.19
N GLN A 51 3.04 -9.07 2.44
CA GLN A 51 2.02 -8.91 1.41
C GLN A 51 1.10 -7.71 1.73
N LEU A 52 0.84 -6.89 0.72
CA LEU A 52 -0.09 -5.77 0.75
C LEU A 52 -1.13 -5.97 -0.35
N ILE A 53 -2.40 -5.80 -0.02
CA ILE A 53 -3.50 -5.69 -0.96
C ILE A 53 -3.80 -4.20 -1.12
N THR A 54 -3.96 -3.76 -2.37
CA THR A 54 -4.27 -2.37 -2.70
C THR A 54 -5.55 -2.29 -3.50
N THR A 55 -6.36 -1.28 -3.24
CA THR A 55 -7.53 -0.91 -4.03
C THR A 55 -7.50 0.57 -4.33
N GLY A 56 -8.10 1.01 -5.43
CA GLY A 56 -8.18 2.40 -5.79
C GLY A 56 -9.35 2.73 -6.70
N LEU A 57 -9.80 3.97 -6.61
CA LEU A 57 -10.83 4.59 -7.41
C LEU A 57 -10.25 5.88 -8.02
N GLY A 58 -10.22 5.95 -9.35
CA GLY A 58 -9.84 7.14 -10.10
C GLY A 58 -11.06 7.76 -10.77
N LEU A 59 -11.22 9.07 -10.63
CA LEU A 59 -12.19 9.88 -11.34
C LEU A 59 -11.46 10.82 -12.30
N ASP A 60 -11.60 10.57 -13.60
CA ASP A 60 -10.95 11.31 -14.69
C ASP A 60 -11.95 12.25 -15.38
N PHE A 61 -11.94 13.52 -14.98
CA PHE A 61 -12.64 14.59 -15.69
C PHE A 61 -11.69 15.31 -16.65
N LYS A 62 -12.24 16.04 -17.62
CA LYS A 62 -11.48 16.68 -18.71
C LYS A 62 -10.28 17.52 -18.22
N TYR A 63 -10.42 18.20 -17.08
CA TYR A 63 -9.40 19.10 -16.53
C TYR A 63 -8.95 18.71 -15.12
N VAL A 64 -9.59 17.71 -14.52
CA VAL A 64 -9.38 17.35 -13.11
C VAL A 64 -9.34 15.83 -13.00
N ARG A 65 -8.28 15.33 -12.38
CA ARG A 65 -8.16 13.93 -11.98
C ARG A 65 -8.23 13.86 -10.46
N MET A 66 -9.04 12.96 -9.93
CA MET A 66 -9.04 12.63 -8.50
C MET A 66 -8.75 11.15 -8.36
N ASP A 67 -7.83 10.77 -7.48
CA ASP A 67 -7.55 9.37 -7.18
C ASP A 67 -7.66 9.15 -5.67
N LEU A 68 -8.39 8.11 -5.28
CA LEU A 68 -8.44 7.58 -3.94
C LEU A 68 -7.84 6.18 -3.96
N ALA A 69 -6.89 5.90 -3.07
CA ALA A 69 -6.26 4.60 -2.93
C ALA A 69 -6.26 4.17 -1.47
N ALA A 70 -6.41 2.86 -1.25
CA ALA A 70 -6.28 2.23 0.05
C ALA A 70 -5.37 1.01 -0.06
N ALA A 71 -4.58 0.76 0.97
CA ALA A 71 -3.72 -0.40 1.10
C ALA A 71 -3.91 -1.05 2.47
N LEU A 72 -3.91 -2.38 2.49
CA LEU A 72 -4.14 -3.20 3.68
C LEU A 72 -3.29 -4.47 3.62
N THR A 73 -2.88 -5.01 4.76
CA THR A 73 -2.19 -6.30 4.85
C THR A 73 -3.20 -7.42 5.15
N PRO A 74 -3.13 -8.59 4.50
CA PRO A 74 -4.08 -9.70 4.74
C PRO A 74 -4.06 -10.23 6.17
N GLU A 75 -2.96 -10.06 6.90
CA GLU A 75 -2.86 -10.48 8.31
C GLU A 75 -3.68 -9.60 9.25
N ASP A 76 -3.96 -8.36 8.87
CA ASP A 76 -4.86 -7.46 9.61
C ASP A 76 -6.34 -7.75 9.31
N LEU A 77 -6.64 -8.51 8.25
CA LEU A 77 -7.98 -9.00 7.91
C LEU A 77 -8.37 -10.28 8.68
N LYS A 78 -7.44 -10.90 9.42
CA LYS A 78 -7.74 -12.03 10.33
C LYS A 78 -8.44 -11.51 11.59
N LEU A 79 -9.66 -11.03 11.39
CA LEU A 79 -10.82 -10.99 12.30
C LEU A 79 -10.49 -11.12 13.80
N ASN A 80 -9.91 -10.09 14.40
CA ASN A 80 -10.24 -9.70 15.78
C ASN A 80 -10.85 -8.30 15.69
N PHE A 81 -12.14 -8.24 15.37
CA PHE A 81 -12.95 -7.03 15.54
C PHE A 81 -13.27 -6.83 17.03
N ASP A 82 -12.22 -6.80 17.85
CA ASP A 82 -12.29 -6.37 19.24
C ASP A 82 -12.10 -4.85 19.22
N GLU A 83 -13.02 -4.07 19.80
CA GLU A 83 -13.03 -2.60 19.74
C GLU A 83 -11.73 -1.95 20.26
N GLU A 84 -10.89 -2.70 20.99
CA GLU A 84 -9.60 -2.24 21.52
C GLU A 84 -8.42 -2.35 20.52
N ASN A 85 -8.55 -3.08 19.41
CA ASN A 85 -7.45 -3.29 18.44
C ASN A 85 -7.83 -2.81 17.04
N MET A 86 -7.95 -1.49 16.85
CA MET A 86 -8.06 -0.94 15.50
C MET A 86 -6.91 -1.44 14.61
N PRO A 87 -7.19 -1.87 13.36
CA PRO A 87 -6.15 -2.30 12.43
C PRO A 87 -5.18 -1.15 12.18
N GLN A 88 -3.97 -1.25 12.75
CA GLN A 88 -3.00 -0.16 12.80
C GLN A 88 -2.42 0.20 11.42
N ARG A 89 -2.78 -0.51 10.34
CA ARG A 89 -2.09 -0.40 9.04
C ARG A 89 -3.01 -0.34 7.83
N ILE A 90 -4.15 0.35 7.95
CA ILE A 90 -4.90 0.81 6.78
C ILE A 90 -4.27 2.12 6.30
N GLY A 91 -3.59 2.07 5.16
CA GLY A 91 -3.09 3.28 4.49
C GLY A 91 -4.14 3.79 3.53
N ILE A 92 -4.60 5.04 3.68
CA ILE A 92 -5.49 5.71 2.73
C ILE A 92 -4.75 6.91 2.16
N ALA A 93 -4.78 7.05 0.83
CA ALA A 93 -4.21 8.18 0.12
C ALA A 93 -5.26 8.77 -0.83
N ALA A 94 -5.36 10.09 -0.85
CA ALA A 94 -6.17 10.81 -1.80
C ALA A 94 -5.30 11.83 -2.54
N SER A 95 -5.48 11.94 -3.86
CA SER A 95 -4.79 12.93 -4.67
C SER A 95 -5.76 13.61 -5.63
N ILE A 96 -5.47 14.87 -5.93
CA ILE A 96 -6.20 15.68 -6.90
C ILE A 96 -5.15 16.31 -7.81
N GLY A 97 -5.27 16.07 -9.11
CA GLY A 97 -4.46 16.67 -10.16
C GLY A 97 -5.31 17.55 -11.06
N ILE A 98 -4.77 18.69 -11.48
CA ILE A 98 -5.40 19.59 -12.45
C ILE A 98 -4.57 19.55 -13.72
N ASN A 99 -5.20 19.23 -14.85
CA ASN A 99 -4.55 19.15 -16.16
C ASN A 99 -4.99 20.36 -16.99
N PHE A 100 -4.01 21.19 -17.39
CA PHE A 100 -4.20 22.36 -18.24
C PHE A 100 -3.53 22.16 -19.60
#